data_AF-A0A944UYI2-F1
#
_entry.id   AF-A0A944UYI2-F1
#
_cell.length_a   1.000
_cell.length_b   1.000
_cell.length_c   1.000
_cell.angle_alpha   90.00
_cell.angle_beta   90.00
_cell.angle_gamma   90.00
#
_symmetry.space_group_name_H-M   'P 1'
#
loop_
_entity.id
_entity.type
_entity.pdbx_description
1 polymer ?
#
loop_
_entity_poly.entity_id
_entity_poly.type
_entity_poly.pdbx_seq_one_letter_code
_entity_poly.pdbx_strand_id
1 'polypeptide(L)'
;MNNLTIIMYHYIRDLKNSRYPDIKGLDLNLFKEQIDYMRKHYNIITMEEVIHSIDNEVKIPDKSVLLTFDDAYSDHYTNVFPILDRYKIQGSFYTPSKAITEHTVLDVNKIHFILASVEDKLNLVDDLKELVKIYQKEYQLEDFDYYYKKLAQASRLDTKDVIFIKRLLQVELVEDLRIKIVDTLFEKYIGVSEEAFSRELYMNEEQLKHMLRSGQHIGNHGYNHYWWNSLNEKEMSQELDLSIRFLEKIGVDM
;
A
#
# COMPACT_ATOMS: atom_id res chain seq x y z
N MET A 1 13.92 -23.82 11.83
CA MET A 1 13.26 -22.64 12.43
C MET A 1 12.02 -23.07 13.18
N ASN A 2 11.73 -22.46 14.34
CA ASN A 2 10.38 -22.49 14.90
C ASN A 2 9.44 -21.66 13.99
N ASN A 3 8.13 -21.90 14.03
CA ASN A 3 7.20 -21.19 13.16
C ASN A 3 7.19 -19.68 13.46
N LEU A 4 7.43 -18.86 12.44
CA LEU A 4 7.27 -17.41 12.46
C LEU A 4 5.90 -17.03 11.91
N THR A 5 5.16 -16.20 12.65
CA THR A 5 3.96 -15.52 12.13
C THR A 5 4.36 -14.13 11.63
N ILE A 6 4.02 -13.78 10.40
CA ILE A 6 4.22 -12.42 9.88
C ILE A 6 2.86 -11.78 9.71
N ILE A 7 2.66 -10.62 10.34
CA ILE A 7 1.40 -9.86 10.24
C ILE A 7 1.65 -8.58 9.45
N MET A 8 0.98 -8.50 8.31
CA MET A 8 1.08 -7.40 7.37
C MET A 8 -0.07 -6.41 7.56
N TYR A 9 0.28 -5.14 7.74
CA TYR A 9 -0.65 -4.03 7.91
C TYR A 9 -0.50 -3.02 6.77
N HIS A 10 -1.57 -2.28 6.51
CA HIS A 10 -1.61 -1.16 5.56
C HIS A 10 -2.20 0.06 6.31
N TYR A 11 -3.42 0.49 6.00
CA TYR A 11 -4.06 1.61 6.69
C TYR A 11 -4.42 1.27 8.14
N ILE A 12 -3.97 2.10 9.08
CA ILE A 12 -4.32 2.03 10.51
C ILE A 12 -4.71 3.43 10.98
N ARG A 13 -6.01 3.68 11.10
CA ARG A 13 -6.54 5.03 11.34
C ARG A 13 -7.82 5.00 12.16
N ASP A 14 -8.22 6.17 12.67
CA ASP A 14 -9.57 6.38 13.19
C ASP A 14 -10.55 6.45 12.01
N LEU A 15 -11.05 5.29 11.58
CA LEU A 15 -11.88 5.19 10.37
C LEU A 15 -13.12 6.06 10.50
N LYS A 16 -13.81 5.97 11.65
CA LYS A 16 -15.06 6.67 11.92
C LYS A 16 -14.94 8.19 11.77
N ASN A 17 -13.82 8.76 12.21
CA ASN A 17 -13.60 10.21 12.18
C ASN A 17 -12.66 10.66 11.04
N SER A 18 -12.26 9.76 10.14
CA SER A 18 -11.43 10.10 8.99
C SER A 18 -12.26 10.70 7.85
N ARG A 19 -11.58 11.40 6.91
CA ARG A 19 -12.18 11.91 5.67
C ARG A 19 -12.76 10.79 4.78
N TYR A 20 -12.28 9.56 4.93
CA TYR A 20 -12.64 8.40 4.10
C TYR A 20 -13.05 7.22 4.99
N PRO A 21 -14.22 7.29 5.65
CA PRO A 21 -14.64 6.28 6.64
C PRO A 21 -14.86 4.89 6.03
N ASP A 22 -15.15 4.81 4.73
CA ASP A 22 -15.37 3.57 4.00
C ASP A 22 -14.08 2.97 3.39
N ILE A 23 -12.91 3.58 3.65
CA ILE A 23 -11.65 2.97 3.21
C ILE A 23 -11.43 1.65 3.94
N LYS A 24 -10.95 0.64 3.20
CA LYS A 24 -10.65 -0.67 3.78
C LYS A 24 -9.35 -0.61 4.59
N GLY A 25 -9.46 -0.22 5.85
CA GLY A 25 -8.36 -0.17 6.82
C GLY A 25 -8.67 -0.89 8.13
N LEU A 26 -7.69 -0.88 9.04
CA LEU A 26 -7.86 -1.33 10.41
C LEU A 26 -8.14 -0.13 11.32
N ASP A 27 -9.17 -0.23 12.16
CA ASP A 27 -9.45 0.79 13.16
C ASP A 27 -8.31 0.84 14.20
N LEU A 28 -7.90 2.06 14.56
CA LEU A 28 -6.82 2.29 15.51
C LEU A 28 -7.04 1.60 16.87
N ASN A 29 -8.27 1.48 17.35
CA ASN A 29 -8.53 0.80 18.62
C ASN A 29 -8.34 -0.71 18.49
N LEU A 30 -8.76 -1.31 17.37
CA LEU A 30 -8.51 -2.71 17.08
C LEU A 30 -7.01 -3.00 16.94
N PHE A 31 -6.24 -2.10 16.33
CA PHE A 31 -4.78 -2.23 16.29
C PHE A 31 -4.17 -2.25 17.70
N LYS A 32 -4.60 -1.36 18.60
CA LYS A 32 -4.14 -1.37 20.01
C LYS A 32 -4.46 -2.69 20.70
N GLU A 33 -5.68 -3.21 20.51
CA GLU A 33 -6.09 -4.51 21.05
C GLU A 33 -5.21 -5.66 20.51
N GLN A 34 -4.88 -5.64 19.22
CA GLN A 34 -3.98 -6.62 18.61
C GLN A 34 -2.56 -6.53 19.18
N ILE A 35 -2.00 -5.33 19.35
CA ILE A 35 -0.70 -5.14 20.01
C ILE A 35 -0.73 -5.69 21.45
N ASP A 36 -1.75 -5.37 22.23
CA ASP A 36 -1.88 -5.84 23.61
C ASP A 36 -2.05 -7.37 23.70
N TYR A 37 -2.76 -7.97 22.74
CA TYR A 37 -2.86 -9.42 22.62
C TYR A 37 -1.50 -10.05 22.29
N MET A 38 -0.80 -9.55 21.27
CA MET A 38 0.50 -10.08 20.86
C MET A 38 1.53 -9.99 21.99
N ARG A 39 1.58 -8.87 22.71
CA ARG A 39 2.48 -8.69 23.86
C ARG A 39 2.24 -9.69 24.99
N LYS A 40 1.03 -10.24 25.12
CA LYS A 40 0.68 -11.24 26.15
C LYS A 40 0.92 -12.69 25.71
N HIS A 41 0.91 -12.94 24.40
CA HIS A 41 0.80 -14.30 23.87
C HIS A 41 1.89 -14.71 22.87
N TYR A 42 2.65 -13.76 22.35
CA TYR A 42 3.67 -13.95 21.33
C TYR A 42 4.99 -13.28 21.74
N ASN A 43 6.09 -13.74 21.14
CA ASN A 43 7.37 -13.05 21.16
C ASN A 43 7.43 -12.15 19.92
N ILE A 44 7.24 -10.84 20.11
CA ILE A 44 7.38 -9.89 19.00
C ILE A 44 8.87 -9.70 18.76
N ILE A 45 9.35 -10.15 17.60
CA ILE A 45 10.77 -10.17 17.24
C ILE A 45 11.10 -9.12 16.18
N THR A 46 12.37 -8.76 16.07
CA THR A 46 12.88 -7.80 15.08
C THR A 46 13.22 -8.46 13.75
N MET A 47 13.33 -7.67 12.69
CA MET A 47 13.82 -8.16 11.39
C MET A 47 15.25 -8.71 11.52
N GLU A 48 16.09 -8.05 12.30
CA GLU A 48 17.48 -8.45 12.51
C GLU A 48 17.58 -9.79 13.25
N GLU A 49 16.68 -10.08 14.20
CA GLU A 49 16.58 -11.39 14.84
C GLU A 49 16.17 -12.49 13.85
N VAL A 50 15.29 -12.17 12.89
CA VAL A 50 14.91 -13.10 11.81
C VAL A 50 16.09 -13.37 10.89
N ILE A 51 16.78 -12.33 10.41
CA ILE A 51 17.96 -12.45 9.54
C ILE A 51 19.05 -13.27 10.27
N HIS A 52 19.36 -12.92 11.51
CA HIS A 52 20.35 -13.63 12.31
C HIS A 52 20.01 -15.13 12.47
N SER A 53 18.73 -15.45 12.68
CA SER A 53 18.25 -16.84 12.79
C SER A 53 18.47 -17.63 11.49
N ILE A 54 18.27 -17.00 10.32
CA ILE A 54 18.50 -17.63 9.02
C ILE A 54 20.00 -17.83 8.80
N ASP A 55 20.78 -16.77 8.94
CA ASP A 55 22.20 -16.75 8.59
C ASP A 55 23.06 -17.64 9.49
N ASN A 56 22.66 -17.79 10.76
CA ASN A 56 23.43 -18.52 11.78
C ASN A 56 22.78 -19.84 12.20
N GLU A 57 21.69 -20.23 11.54
CA GLU A 57 20.90 -21.44 11.85
C GLU A 57 20.43 -21.52 13.33
N VAL A 58 20.28 -20.37 13.99
CA VAL A 58 19.81 -20.26 15.37
C VAL A 58 18.29 -20.29 15.40
N LYS A 59 17.67 -20.88 16.42
CA LYS A 59 16.21 -20.91 16.54
C LYS A 59 15.67 -19.59 17.10
N ILE A 60 14.66 -19.02 16.45
CA ILE A 60 13.79 -17.99 17.05
C ILE A 60 12.94 -18.55 18.20
N PRO A 61 12.48 -17.70 19.14
CA PRO A 61 11.55 -18.11 20.19
C PRO A 61 10.28 -18.79 19.66
N ASP A 62 9.66 -19.65 20.46
CA ASP A 62 8.33 -20.18 20.13
C ASP A 62 7.28 -19.07 20.07
N LYS A 63 6.27 -19.21 19.21
CA LYS A 63 5.23 -18.18 19.01
C LYS A 63 5.83 -16.80 18.67
N SER A 64 6.84 -16.79 17.80
CA SER A 64 7.40 -15.54 17.29
C SER A 64 6.45 -14.85 16.31
N VAL A 65 6.38 -13.53 16.40
CA VAL A 65 5.61 -12.69 15.48
C VAL A 65 6.46 -11.52 15.00
N LEU A 66 6.38 -11.22 13.70
CA LEU A 66 6.98 -10.05 13.06
C LEU A 66 5.87 -9.15 12.53
N LEU A 67 6.01 -7.83 12.75
CA LEU A 67 5.03 -6.83 12.31
C LEU A 67 5.56 -6.11 11.07
N THR A 68 4.81 -6.17 9.96
CA THR A 68 5.18 -5.48 8.72
C THR A 68 4.11 -4.45 8.32
N PHE A 69 4.55 -3.36 7.72
CA PHE A 69 3.72 -2.22 7.36
C PHE A 69 4.12 -1.73 5.97
N ASP A 70 3.20 -1.78 5.02
CA ASP A 70 3.50 -1.52 3.60
C ASP A 70 2.95 -0.16 3.16
N ASP A 71 3.51 0.37 2.07
CA ASP A 71 3.11 1.61 1.39
C ASP A 71 3.48 2.94 2.07
N ALA A 72 4.18 2.93 3.20
CA ALA A 72 4.65 4.13 3.89
C ALA A 72 3.57 5.18 4.25
N TYR A 73 2.38 4.76 4.67
CA TYR A 73 1.30 5.69 5.03
C TYR A 73 1.67 6.59 6.22
N SER A 74 1.24 7.86 6.19
CA SER A 74 1.40 8.81 7.29
C SER A 74 0.73 8.33 8.59
N ASP A 75 -0.29 7.48 8.47
CA ASP A 75 -0.90 6.68 9.55
C ASP A 75 0.15 5.90 10.37
N HIS A 76 1.17 5.37 9.72
CA HIS A 76 2.23 4.61 10.38
C HIS A 76 3.04 5.48 11.33
N TYR A 77 3.34 6.71 10.93
CA TYR A 77 4.04 7.65 11.81
C TYR A 77 3.14 8.23 12.90
N THR A 78 1.90 8.58 12.56
CA THR A 78 1.01 9.33 13.45
C THR A 78 0.26 8.44 14.44
N ASN A 79 -0.14 7.23 14.03
CA ASN A 79 -0.98 6.34 14.81
C ASN A 79 -0.19 5.12 15.33
N VAL A 80 0.62 4.48 14.47
CA VAL A 80 1.30 3.21 14.79
C VAL A 80 2.56 3.44 15.62
N PHE A 81 3.47 4.26 15.13
CA PHE A 81 4.80 4.47 15.71
C PHE A 81 4.76 4.88 17.20
N PRO A 82 3.87 5.78 17.67
CA PRO A 82 3.78 6.12 19.09
C PRO A 82 3.38 4.94 20.00
N ILE A 83 2.62 3.98 19.47
CA ILE A 83 2.24 2.75 20.19
C ILE A 83 3.44 1.81 20.26
N LEU A 84 4.14 1.61 19.15
CA LEU A 84 5.31 0.74 19.09
C LEU A 84 6.45 1.26 19.97
N ASP A 85 6.76 2.57 19.90
CA ASP A 85 7.82 3.18 20.71
C ASP A 85 7.53 3.12 22.22
N ARG A 86 6.27 3.34 22.62
CA ARG A 86 5.84 3.21 24.02
C ARG A 86 6.15 1.83 24.60
N TYR A 87 6.00 0.80 23.79
CA TYR A 87 6.21 -0.59 24.21
C TYR A 87 7.57 -1.15 23.80
N LYS A 88 8.44 -0.34 23.18
CA LYS A 88 9.76 -0.73 22.67
C LYS A 88 9.68 -1.94 21.73
N ILE A 89 8.69 -1.90 20.84
CA ILE A 89 8.46 -2.88 19.78
C ILE A 89 9.03 -2.32 18.47
N GLN A 90 9.66 -3.18 17.67
CA GLN A 90 10.02 -2.86 16.30
C GLN A 90 8.87 -3.26 15.35
N GLY A 91 8.52 -2.36 14.44
CA GLY A 91 7.83 -2.66 13.19
C GLY A 91 8.79 -2.55 12.00
N SER A 92 8.53 -3.35 10.96
CA SER A 92 9.23 -3.29 9.68
C SER A 92 8.37 -2.56 8.65
N PHE A 93 8.82 -1.39 8.19
CA PHE A 93 8.09 -0.51 7.28
C PHE A 93 8.69 -0.56 5.88
N TYR A 94 7.91 -0.99 4.90
CA TYR A 94 8.35 -1.13 3.52
C TYR A 94 7.85 0.06 2.69
N THR A 95 8.79 0.81 2.10
CA THR A 95 8.49 2.12 1.53
C THR A 95 8.61 2.15 0.00
N PRO A 96 7.54 2.48 -0.74
CA PRO A 96 7.61 2.76 -2.16
C PRO A 96 8.21 4.15 -2.37
N SER A 97 9.45 4.19 -2.85
CA SER A 97 10.29 5.40 -2.75
C SER A 97 9.75 6.58 -3.56
N LYS A 98 9.18 6.33 -4.75
CA LYS A 98 8.68 7.38 -5.65
C LYS A 98 7.55 8.20 -5.04
N ALA A 99 6.64 7.55 -4.31
CA ALA A 99 5.52 8.23 -3.66
C ALA A 99 6.01 9.32 -2.69
N ILE A 100 7.15 9.07 -2.04
CA ILE A 100 7.75 9.97 -1.07
C ILE A 100 8.59 11.06 -1.78
N THR A 101 9.43 10.65 -2.73
CA THR A 101 10.42 11.56 -3.35
C THR A 101 9.83 12.46 -4.44
N GLU A 102 8.81 11.99 -5.15
CA GLU A 102 8.18 12.73 -6.26
C GLU A 102 6.79 13.26 -5.90
N HIS A 103 6.29 12.98 -4.69
CA HIS A 103 4.97 13.40 -4.21
C HIS A 103 3.83 12.95 -5.13
N THR A 104 3.93 11.72 -5.60
CA THR A 104 2.88 11.06 -6.40
C THR A 104 2.07 10.11 -5.52
N VAL A 105 0.89 9.73 -6.00
CA VAL A 105 0.02 8.75 -5.35
C VAL A 105 0.06 7.48 -6.16
N LEU A 106 0.31 6.34 -5.50
CA LEU A 106 0.31 5.06 -6.18
C LEU A 106 -1.05 4.79 -6.84
N ASP A 107 -1.07 4.21 -8.03
CA ASP A 107 -2.30 3.93 -8.78
C ASP A 107 -3.31 3.14 -7.93
N VAL A 108 -2.83 2.14 -7.20
CA VAL A 108 -3.66 1.30 -6.31
C VAL A 108 -4.30 2.14 -5.21
N ASN A 109 -3.59 3.12 -4.66
CA ASN A 109 -4.10 4.05 -3.67
C ASN A 109 -5.14 4.99 -4.25
N LYS A 110 -4.88 5.57 -5.43
CA LYS A 110 -5.88 6.40 -6.14
C LYS A 110 -7.19 5.62 -6.27
N ILE A 111 -7.13 4.36 -6.70
CA ILE A 111 -8.30 3.48 -6.83
C ILE A 111 -8.99 3.25 -5.47
N HIS A 112 -8.24 2.98 -4.39
CA HIS A 112 -8.81 2.81 -3.04
C HIS A 112 -9.58 4.05 -2.58
N PHE A 113 -9.00 5.24 -2.76
CA PHE A 113 -9.63 6.49 -2.33
C PHE A 113 -10.80 6.89 -3.23
N ILE A 114 -10.72 6.67 -4.54
CA ILE A 114 -11.87 6.86 -5.44
C ILE A 114 -13.02 5.96 -4.97
N LEU A 115 -12.76 4.67 -4.75
CA LEU A 115 -13.79 3.73 -4.27
C LEU A 115 -14.37 4.16 -2.92
N ALA A 116 -13.55 4.68 -1.99
CA ALA A 116 -14.00 5.16 -0.69
C ALA A 116 -14.78 6.49 -0.76
N SER A 117 -14.63 7.26 -1.84
CA SER A 117 -15.29 8.57 -2.00
C SER A 117 -16.62 8.51 -2.74
N VAL A 118 -16.84 7.46 -3.52
CA VAL A 118 -18.04 7.31 -4.35
C VAL A 118 -19.12 6.59 -3.56
N GLU A 119 -20.22 7.25 -3.19
CA GLU A 119 -21.33 6.58 -2.50
C GLU A 119 -21.97 5.48 -3.37
N ASP A 120 -22.45 5.84 -4.56
CA ASP A 120 -23.02 4.89 -5.52
C ASP A 120 -21.99 4.46 -6.57
N LYS A 121 -21.53 3.20 -6.45
CA LYS A 121 -20.51 2.63 -7.32
C LYS A 121 -20.95 2.56 -8.79
N LEU A 122 -22.25 2.60 -9.08
CA LEU A 122 -22.75 2.64 -10.46
C LEU A 122 -22.28 3.91 -11.20
N ASN A 123 -22.18 5.05 -10.52
CA ASN A 123 -21.66 6.28 -11.13
C ASN A 123 -20.22 6.10 -11.65
N LEU A 124 -19.40 5.37 -10.88
CA LEU A 124 -18.02 5.06 -11.29
C LEU A 124 -17.98 4.06 -12.45
N VAL A 125 -18.91 3.09 -12.48
CA VAL A 125 -19.05 2.15 -13.60
C VAL A 125 -19.45 2.89 -14.88
N ASP A 126 -20.38 3.83 -14.81
CA ASP A 126 -20.82 4.64 -15.95
C ASP A 126 -19.70 5.55 -16.47
N ASP A 127 -18.92 6.17 -15.58
CA ASP A 127 -17.74 6.93 -15.98
C ASP A 127 -16.70 6.07 -16.69
N LEU A 128 -16.43 4.87 -16.16
CA LEU A 128 -15.53 3.91 -16.80
C LEU A 128 -16.03 3.50 -18.18
N LYS A 129 -17.34 3.35 -18.35
CA LYS A 129 -17.95 3.05 -19.65
C LYS A 129 -17.67 4.14 -20.68
N GLU A 130 -17.83 5.41 -20.30
CA GLU A 130 -17.53 6.52 -21.20
C GLU A 130 -16.02 6.65 -21.46
N LEU A 131 -15.17 6.46 -20.45
CA LEU A 131 -13.71 6.53 -20.60
C LEU A 131 -13.17 5.39 -21.50
N VAL A 132 -13.63 4.16 -21.32
CA VAL A 132 -13.29 3.04 -22.21
C VAL A 132 -13.68 3.36 -23.65
N LYS A 133 -14.86 3.94 -23.86
CA LYS A 133 -15.34 4.35 -25.19
C LYS A 133 -14.49 5.48 -25.80
N ILE A 134 -14.06 6.46 -25.01
CA ILE A 134 -13.18 7.55 -25.45
C ILE A 134 -11.85 6.99 -25.96
N TYR A 135 -11.23 6.08 -25.20
CA TYR A 135 -9.92 5.53 -25.52
C TYR A 135 -9.97 4.29 -26.43
N GLN A 136 -11.17 3.82 -26.78
CA GLN A 136 -11.36 2.56 -27.51
C GLN A 136 -10.56 2.49 -28.81
N LYS A 137 -10.59 3.56 -29.62
CA LYS A 137 -9.90 3.60 -30.92
C LYS A 137 -8.39 3.75 -30.77
N GLU A 138 -7.94 4.58 -29.82
CA GLU A 138 -6.51 4.86 -29.60
C GLU A 138 -5.78 3.61 -29.11
N TYR A 139 -6.40 2.85 -28.20
CA TYR A 139 -5.80 1.69 -27.55
C TYR A 139 -6.34 0.34 -28.08
N GLN A 140 -7.17 0.35 -29.13
CA GLN A 140 -7.79 -0.85 -29.71
C GLN A 140 -8.50 -1.73 -28.68
N LEU A 141 -9.25 -1.09 -27.78
CA LEU A 141 -9.95 -1.79 -26.70
C LEU A 141 -11.19 -2.52 -27.22
N GLU A 142 -11.54 -3.60 -26.54
CA GLU A 142 -12.85 -4.24 -26.68
C GLU A 142 -13.97 -3.30 -26.16
N ASP A 143 -15.23 -3.67 -26.41
CA ASP A 143 -16.34 -2.90 -25.86
C ASP A 143 -16.45 -3.04 -24.34
N PHE A 144 -17.14 -2.09 -23.70
CA PHE A 144 -17.33 -2.11 -22.26
C PHE A 144 -18.03 -3.39 -21.76
N ASP A 145 -19.02 -3.86 -22.51
CA ASP A 145 -19.85 -5.01 -22.12
C ASP A 145 -19.01 -6.31 -22.11
N TYR A 146 -18.02 -6.44 -23.00
CA TYR A 146 -17.01 -7.48 -23.00
C TYR A 146 -16.22 -7.48 -21.68
N TYR A 147 -15.65 -6.34 -21.29
CA TYR A 147 -14.85 -6.24 -20.07
C TYR A 147 -15.71 -6.49 -18.83
N TYR A 148 -16.91 -5.93 -18.78
CA TYR A 148 -17.82 -6.11 -17.65
C TYR A 148 -18.20 -7.58 -17.50
N LYS A 149 -18.56 -8.26 -18.58
CA LYS A 149 -18.85 -9.70 -18.57
C LYS A 149 -17.64 -10.55 -18.14
N LYS A 150 -16.44 -10.18 -18.60
CA LYS A 150 -15.19 -10.91 -18.28
C LYS A 150 -14.81 -10.77 -16.81
N LEU A 151 -14.91 -9.57 -16.25
CA LEU A 151 -14.27 -9.23 -14.98
C LEU A 151 -15.24 -9.14 -13.80
N ALA A 152 -16.49 -8.76 -14.01
CA ALA A 152 -17.48 -8.53 -12.96
C ALA A 152 -17.95 -9.85 -12.34
N GLN A 153 -17.27 -10.28 -11.28
CA GLN A 153 -17.60 -11.48 -10.53
C GLN A 153 -17.71 -11.09 -9.07
N ALA A 154 -18.84 -11.35 -8.40
CA ALA A 154 -18.98 -11.03 -6.99
C ALA A 154 -18.06 -11.92 -6.12
N SER A 155 -17.57 -11.39 -5.00
CA SER A 155 -16.86 -12.17 -3.99
C SER A 155 -17.50 -12.00 -2.62
N ARG A 156 -16.98 -12.73 -1.62
CA ARG A 156 -17.40 -12.55 -0.22
C ARG A 156 -17.20 -11.12 0.30
N LEU A 157 -16.20 -10.40 -0.22
CA LEU A 157 -15.74 -9.12 0.32
C LEU A 157 -16.12 -7.90 -0.52
N ASP A 158 -16.56 -8.11 -1.76
CA ASP A 158 -16.79 -7.04 -2.73
C ASP A 158 -17.92 -7.41 -3.71
N THR A 159 -18.71 -6.40 -4.08
CA THR A 159 -19.76 -6.55 -5.12
C THR A 159 -19.13 -6.79 -6.50
N LYS A 160 -19.94 -7.27 -7.45
CA LYS A 160 -19.49 -7.46 -8.84
C LYS A 160 -18.92 -6.17 -9.46
N ASP A 161 -19.48 -5.02 -9.11
CA ASP A 161 -19.08 -3.71 -9.65
C ASP A 161 -17.74 -3.28 -9.07
N VAL A 162 -17.54 -3.43 -7.75
CA VAL A 162 -16.25 -3.12 -7.12
C VAL A 162 -15.14 -4.02 -7.66
N ILE A 163 -15.44 -5.30 -7.90
CA ILE A 163 -14.46 -6.23 -8.49
C ILE A 163 -14.14 -5.88 -9.94
N PHE A 164 -15.16 -5.51 -10.73
CA PHE A 164 -14.97 -5.01 -12.08
C PHE A 164 -14.03 -3.79 -12.08
N ILE A 165 -14.34 -2.77 -11.28
CA ILE A 165 -13.55 -1.53 -11.17
C ILE A 165 -12.09 -1.87 -10.83
N LYS A 166 -11.86 -2.66 -9.78
CA LYS A 166 -10.50 -3.04 -9.36
C LYS A 166 -9.77 -3.81 -10.45
N ARG A 167 -10.37 -4.84 -11.04
CA ARG A 167 -9.70 -5.67 -12.05
C ARG A 167 -9.38 -4.87 -13.32
N LEU A 168 -10.31 -4.04 -13.76
CA LEU A 168 -10.11 -3.18 -14.93
C LEU A 168 -8.95 -2.22 -14.69
N LEU A 169 -8.97 -1.52 -13.54
CA LEU A 169 -8.01 -0.47 -13.21
C LEU A 169 -6.71 -0.97 -12.57
N GLN A 170 -6.57 -2.23 -12.17
CA GLN A 170 -5.32 -2.75 -11.57
C GLN A 170 -4.56 -3.69 -12.50
N VAL A 171 -5.24 -4.35 -13.44
CA VAL A 171 -4.65 -5.47 -14.20
C VAL A 171 -4.99 -5.45 -15.69
N GLU A 172 -6.25 -5.23 -16.07
CA GLU A 172 -6.70 -5.48 -17.44
C GLU A 172 -6.21 -4.41 -18.44
N LEU A 173 -6.27 -3.14 -18.06
CA LEU A 173 -5.84 -2.05 -18.94
C LEU A 173 -4.32 -1.94 -18.96
N VAL A 174 -3.78 -1.68 -20.15
CA VAL A 174 -2.36 -1.34 -20.31
C VAL A 174 -2.00 -0.12 -19.47
N GLU A 175 -0.77 -0.10 -18.94
CA GLU A 175 -0.34 0.84 -17.91
C GLU A 175 -0.57 2.31 -18.27
N ASP A 176 -0.10 2.76 -19.44
CA ASP A 176 -0.26 4.15 -19.87
C ASP A 176 -1.73 4.60 -19.90
N LEU A 177 -2.65 3.70 -20.28
CA LEU A 177 -4.08 3.99 -20.29
C LEU A 177 -4.67 3.97 -18.88
N ARG A 178 -4.27 2.98 -18.07
CA ARG A 178 -4.69 2.88 -16.67
C ARG A 178 -4.38 4.19 -15.93
N ILE A 179 -3.17 4.70 -16.06
CA ILE A 179 -2.74 5.95 -15.42
C ILE A 179 -3.64 7.12 -15.87
N LYS A 180 -3.84 7.31 -17.18
CA LYS A 180 -4.73 8.36 -17.73
C LYS A 180 -6.14 8.29 -17.16
N ILE A 181 -6.74 7.10 -17.10
CA ILE A 181 -8.10 6.90 -16.59
C ILE A 181 -8.16 7.13 -15.08
N VAL A 182 -7.22 6.57 -14.32
CA VAL A 182 -7.17 6.72 -12.86
C VAL A 182 -6.97 8.19 -12.49
N ASP A 183 -6.11 8.93 -13.18
CA ASP A 183 -5.90 10.37 -12.94
C ASP A 183 -7.17 11.18 -13.20
N THR A 184 -7.86 10.90 -14.31
CA THR A 184 -9.14 11.55 -14.65
C THR A 184 -10.19 11.31 -13.56
N LEU A 185 -10.29 10.08 -13.07
CA LEU A 185 -11.23 9.72 -12.01
C LEU A 185 -10.81 10.30 -10.65
N PHE A 186 -9.51 10.34 -10.37
CA PHE A 186 -8.96 10.90 -9.13
C PHE A 186 -9.27 12.39 -9.03
N GLU A 187 -9.03 13.15 -10.12
CA GLU A 187 -9.38 14.57 -10.18
C GLU A 187 -10.89 14.78 -9.96
N LYS A 188 -11.73 13.97 -10.63
CA LYS A 188 -13.20 14.06 -10.52
C LYS A 188 -13.71 13.79 -9.10
N TYR A 189 -13.21 12.75 -8.44
CA TYR A 189 -13.82 12.24 -7.20
C TYR A 189 -13.13 12.70 -5.91
N ILE A 190 -11.83 13.03 -5.98
CA ILE A 190 -11.05 13.45 -4.80
C ILE A 190 -10.97 14.98 -4.72
N GLY A 191 -10.95 15.65 -5.87
CA GLY A 191 -11.07 17.11 -5.97
C GLY A 191 -9.92 17.90 -5.32
N VAL A 192 -8.76 17.27 -5.14
CA VAL A 192 -7.52 17.91 -4.67
C VAL A 192 -6.35 17.49 -5.56
N SER A 193 -5.29 18.30 -5.61
CA SER A 193 -4.12 17.95 -6.41
C SER A 193 -3.45 16.69 -5.87
N GLU A 194 -2.90 15.88 -6.78
CA GLU A 194 -2.19 14.65 -6.43
C GLU A 194 -1.05 14.93 -5.46
N GLU A 195 -0.28 16.01 -5.68
CA GLU A 195 0.83 16.38 -4.80
C GLU A 195 0.36 16.65 -3.36
N ALA A 196 -0.72 17.44 -3.20
CA ALA A 196 -1.26 17.73 -1.88
C ALA A 196 -1.76 16.46 -1.19
N PHE A 197 -2.43 15.59 -1.95
CA PHE A 197 -2.93 14.32 -1.44
C PHE A 197 -1.80 13.35 -1.06
N SER A 198 -0.75 13.26 -1.87
CA SER A 198 0.43 12.43 -1.60
C SER A 198 1.11 12.86 -0.29
N ARG A 199 1.28 14.16 -0.07
CA ARG A 199 1.86 14.72 1.17
C ARG A 199 1.00 14.48 2.42
N GLU A 200 -0.31 14.32 2.26
CA GLU A 200 -1.22 13.92 3.33
C GLU A 200 -1.13 12.41 3.60
N LEU A 201 -1.08 11.61 2.52
CA LEU A 201 -1.20 10.16 2.57
C LEU A 201 0.07 9.45 3.04
N TYR A 202 1.24 9.89 2.60
CA TYR A 202 2.51 9.20 2.82
C TYR A 202 3.37 9.89 3.88
N MET A 203 4.21 9.11 4.55
CA MET A 203 5.28 9.64 5.38
C MET A 203 6.30 10.40 4.54
N ASN A 204 6.90 11.44 5.13
CA ASN A 204 8.03 12.15 4.53
C ASN A 204 9.38 11.56 4.98
N GLU A 205 10.47 12.00 4.33
CA GLU A 205 11.83 11.54 4.63
C GLU A 205 12.22 11.74 6.10
N GLU A 206 11.83 12.85 6.72
CA GLU A 206 12.20 13.14 8.12
C GLU A 206 11.47 12.24 9.11
N GLN A 207 10.21 11.89 8.81
CA GLN A 207 9.44 10.91 9.59
C GLN A 207 10.08 9.52 9.51
N LEU A 208 10.47 9.08 8.32
CA LEU A 208 11.18 7.80 8.12
C LEU A 208 12.52 7.78 8.85
N LYS A 209 13.34 8.82 8.69
CA LYS A 209 14.62 8.95 9.42
C LYS A 209 14.41 8.95 10.94
N HIS A 210 13.35 9.58 11.43
CA HIS A 210 13.03 9.58 12.85
C HIS A 210 12.66 8.18 13.34
N MET A 211 11.82 7.45 12.62
CA MET A 211 11.44 6.08 12.95
C MET A 211 12.67 5.16 12.95
N LEU A 212 13.53 5.27 11.93
CA LEU A 212 14.78 4.52 11.82
C LEU A 212 15.69 4.75 13.03
N ARG A 213 15.96 6.02 13.39
CA ARG A 213 16.75 6.38 14.59
C ARG A 213 16.12 5.90 15.90
N SER A 214 14.82 5.61 15.89
CA SER A 214 14.06 5.11 17.04
C SER A 214 13.97 3.58 17.07
N GLY A 215 14.76 2.88 16.24
CA GLY A 215 14.87 1.43 16.23
C GLY A 215 13.84 0.70 15.39
N GLN A 216 13.06 1.42 14.56
CA GLN A 216 12.19 0.80 13.56
C GLN A 216 13.00 0.34 12.35
N HIS A 217 12.58 -0.76 11.72
CA HIS A 217 13.20 -1.25 10.49
C HIS A 217 12.54 -0.59 9.28
N ILE A 218 13.33 -0.04 8.35
CA ILE A 218 12.82 0.54 7.10
C ILE A 218 13.39 -0.26 5.93
N GLY A 219 12.51 -0.77 5.07
CA GLY A 219 12.86 -1.68 3.98
C GLY A 219 12.31 -1.26 2.62
N ASN A 220 12.72 -2.00 1.59
CA ASN A 220 12.40 -1.75 0.19
C ASN A 220 10.96 -2.20 -0.17
N HIS A 221 10.19 -1.34 -0.83
CA HIS A 221 8.90 -1.68 -1.46
C HIS A 221 8.81 -1.26 -2.94
N GLY A 222 9.94 -1.26 -3.62
CA GLY A 222 10.11 -0.73 -4.96
C GLY A 222 10.27 0.78 -5.00
N TYR A 223 10.62 1.28 -6.19
CA TYR A 223 10.58 2.70 -6.48
C TYR A 223 9.17 3.09 -6.94
N ASN A 224 8.69 2.49 -8.03
CA ASN A 224 7.38 2.75 -8.63
C ASN A 224 6.25 1.90 -8.05
N HIS A 225 6.54 0.90 -7.20
CA HIS A 225 5.55 -0.05 -6.67
C HIS A 225 4.93 -0.93 -7.79
N TYR A 226 5.78 -1.38 -8.72
CA TYR A 226 5.34 -2.25 -9.81
C TYR A 226 5.22 -3.72 -9.39
N TRP A 227 4.43 -4.45 -10.17
CA TRP A 227 4.39 -5.90 -10.13
C TRP A 227 5.71 -6.42 -10.70
N TRP A 228 6.62 -6.89 -9.86
CA TRP A 228 7.96 -7.25 -10.28
C TRP A 228 8.02 -8.34 -11.36
N ASN A 229 7.02 -9.21 -11.44
CA ASN A 229 6.87 -10.21 -12.49
C ASN A 229 6.44 -9.65 -13.86
N SER A 230 6.06 -8.37 -13.94
CA SER A 230 5.79 -7.68 -15.22
C SER A 230 7.00 -6.94 -15.77
N LEU A 231 8.10 -6.84 -15.01
CA LEU A 231 9.30 -6.11 -15.40
C LEU A 231 10.30 -7.02 -16.09
N ASN A 232 10.99 -6.50 -17.10
CA ASN A 232 12.20 -7.13 -17.62
C ASN A 232 13.41 -6.87 -16.71
N GLU A 233 14.53 -7.56 -16.95
CA GLU A 233 15.73 -7.46 -16.12
C GLU A 233 16.27 -6.03 -15.97
N LYS A 234 16.23 -5.24 -17.04
CA LYS A 234 16.71 -3.85 -17.03
C LYS A 234 15.79 -2.97 -16.19
N GLU A 235 14.48 -3.11 -16.36
CA GLU A 235 13.47 -2.38 -15.56
C GLU A 235 13.58 -2.76 -14.08
N MET A 236 13.73 -4.04 -13.77
CA MET A 236 13.94 -4.53 -12.41
C MET A 236 15.19 -3.94 -11.76
N SER A 237 16.32 -3.94 -12.47
CA SER A 237 17.55 -3.35 -11.98
C SER A 237 17.38 -1.85 -11.70
N GLN A 238 16.71 -1.11 -12.59
CA GLN A 238 16.44 0.31 -12.38
C GLN A 238 15.51 0.55 -11.17
N GLU A 239 14.46 -0.24 -11.03
CA GLU A 239 13.51 -0.21 -9.92
C GLU A 239 14.24 -0.41 -8.57
N LEU A 240 15.10 -1.42 -8.48
CA LEU A 240 15.90 -1.70 -7.29
C LEU A 240 16.95 -0.63 -7.02
N ASP A 241 17.73 -0.21 -8.02
CA ASP A 241 18.79 0.79 -7.87
C ASP A 241 18.26 2.13 -7.38
N LEU A 242 17.08 2.55 -7.86
CA LEU A 242 16.44 3.78 -7.41
C LEU A 242 15.95 3.65 -5.97
N SER A 243 15.33 2.53 -5.61
CA SER A 243 14.86 2.31 -4.24
C SER A 243 16.00 2.17 -3.24
N ILE A 244 17.07 1.47 -3.58
CA ILE A 244 18.26 1.31 -2.72
C ILE A 244 18.91 2.67 -2.47
N ARG A 245 19.10 3.48 -3.52
CA ARG A 245 19.64 4.85 -3.37
C ARG A 245 18.80 5.72 -2.43
N PHE A 246 17.48 5.55 -2.44
CA PHE A 246 16.61 6.24 -1.49
C PHE A 246 16.81 5.75 -0.05
N LEU A 247 16.88 4.43 0.17
CA LEU A 247 17.11 3.85 1.49
C LEU A 247 18.47 4.28 2.07
N GLU A 248 19.54 4.26 1.27
CA GLU A 248 20.86 4.77 1.64
C GLU A 248 20.80 6.26 2.01
N LYS A 249 20.08 7.08 1.22
CA LYS A 249 19.91 8.52 1.47
C LYS A 249 19.25 8.79 2.84
N ILE A 250 18.30 7.97 3.26
CA ILE A 250 17.63 8.12 4.57
C ILE A 250 18.40 7.43 5.71
N GLY A 251 19.53 6.77 5.41
CA GLY A 251 20.44 6.20 6.39
C GLY A 251 20.16 4.76 6.79
N VAL A 252 19.42 4.00 5.98
CA VAL A 252 19.26 2.56 6.16
C VAL A 252 20.60 1.87 5.89
N ASP A 253 20.99 0.97 6.78
CA ASP A 253 22.15 0.11 6.60
C ASP A 253 21.74 -1.07 5.70
N MET A 254 22.44 -1.25 4.59
CA MET A 254 22.09 -2.18 3.50
C MET A 254 23.00 -3.40 3.49
#